data_AF-A0A9D7IX07-F1
#
_entry.id   AF-A0A9D7IX07-F1
#
_cell.length_a   1.000
_cell.length_b   1.000
_cell.length_c   1.000
_cell.angle_alpha   90.00
_cell.angle_beta   90.00
_cell.angle_gamma   90.00
#
_symmetry.space_group_name_H-M   'P 1'
#
loop_
_entity.id
_entity.type
_entity.pdbx_description
1 polymer ?
#
loop_
_entity_poly.entity_id
_entity_poly.type
_entity_poly.pdbx_seq_one_letter_code
_entity_poly.pdbx_strand_id
1 'polypeptide(L)'
;MTNLLKDKRAAMFIGHPSHELLVYGWMNEARPLTFILTDGSGRSGEPRIDWTTRLLDKAGIERGGIYGRLSDLDVYASILRRDYGLFIDLTDELAEALISEEIDYIAGDAVEGVNVSHETCRLMIGAAVEAAKRKTGRSIANYDFIVVGSPSECPEELKSGAIRLCLDDETLNNKIEAARHYHPRIAANVERRAARRDVQSRARPGRRGERQTGLYGDS
;
A
#
# COMPACT_ATOMS: atom_id res chain seq x y z
N MET A 1 2.05 -12.02 -11.84
CA MET A 1 1.89 -10.66 -12.40
C MET A 1 1.39 -10.70 -13.83
N THR A 2 0.50 -9.78 -14.20
CA THR A 2 0.26 -9.41 -15.59
C THR A 2 1.60 -9.07 -16.26
N ASN A 3 1.76 -9.41 -17.54
CA ASN A 3 3.01 -9.22 -18.28
C ASN A 3 3.50 -7.76 -18.31
N LEU A 4 2.63 -6.79 -17.96
CA LEU A 4 2.92 -5.35 -17.93
C LEU A 4 3.93 -4.92 -16.86
N LEU A 5 3.99 -5.58 -15.71
CA LEU A 5 4.84 -5.15 -14.60
C LEU A 5 6.06 -6.06 -14.38
N LYS A 6 6.18 -7.11 -15.19
CA LYS A 6 7.30 -8.03 -15.09
C LYS A 6 8.60 -7.25 -15.33
N ASP A 7 9.59 -7.47 -14.47
CA ASP A 7 10.91 -6.82 -14.49
C ASP A 7 10.90 -5.30 -14.23
N LYS A 8 9.77 -4.74 -13.74
CA LYS A 8 9.64 -3.33 -13.36
C LYS A 8 9.99 -3.10 -11.90
N ARG A 9 10.78 -2.06 -11.60
CA ARG A 9 11.14 -1.66 -10.23
C ARG A 9 9.96 -0.95 -9.57
N ALA A 10 9.54 -1.48 -8.43
CA ALA A 10 8.35 -1.04 -7.72
C ALA A 10 8.71 -0.26 -6.45
N ALA A 11 7.89 0.72 -6.10
CA ALA A 11 7.85 1.32 -4.77
C ALA A 11 6.47 1.15 -4.13
N MET A 12 6.43 1.09 -2.81
CA MET A 12 5.20 1.11 -2.02
C MET A 12 5.28 2.25 -1.01
N PHE A 13 4.25 3.09 -0.94
CA PHE A 13 4.16 4.12 0.11
C PHE A 13 2.80 4.07 0.79
N ILE A 14 2.80 3.69 2.06
CA ILE A 14 1.61 3.52 2.89
C ILE A 14 1.61 4.48 4.06
N GLY A 15 0.41 4.87 4.50
CA GLY A 15 0.23 5.69 5.69
C GLY A 15 0.67 4.96 6.94
N HIS A 16 0.24 3.69 7.10
CA HIS A 16 0.36 2.97 8.37
C HIS A 16 0.87 1.54 8.20
N PRO A 17 1.63 1.03 9.18
CA PRO A 17 1.89 -0.40 9.34
C PRO A 17 0.60 -1.23 9.26
N SER A 18 0.69 -2.42 8.68
CA SER A 18 -0.36 -3.40 8.33
C SER A 18 -1.05 -3.22 6.97
N HIS A 19 -0.86 -2.09 6.28
CA HIS A 19 -1.44 -1.89 4.94
C HIS A 19 -0.79 -2.77 3.88
N GLU A 20 0.49 -3.08 4.07
CA GLU A 20 1.25 -4.01 3.24
C GLU A 20 0.62 -5.42 3.19
N LEU A 21 -0.13 -5.81 4.23
CA LEU A 21 -0.87 -7.08 4.24
C LEU A 21 -2.06 -7.08 3.25
N LEU A 22 -2.60 -5.90 2.89
CA LEU A 22 -3.68 -5.79 1.91
C LEU A 22 -3.21 -6.24 0.54
N VAL A 23 -2.00 -5.83 0.18
CA VAL A 23 -1.33 -6.13 -1.08
C VAL A 23 -0.27 -7.23 -0.95
N TYR A 24 -0.37 -8.09 0.08
CA TYR A 24 0.63 -9.13 0.40
C TYR A 24 1.13 -9.93 -0.81
N GLY A 25 0.22 -10.37 -1.70
CA GLY A 25 0.63 -11.12 -2.90
C GLY A 25 1.50 -10.30 -3.85
N TRP A 26 1.10 -9.06 -4.13
CA TRP A 26 1.91 -8.13 -4.93
C TRP A 26 3.24 -7.83 -4.25
N MET A 27 3.21 -7.52 -2.95
CA MET A 27 4.38 -7.17 -2.17
C MET A 27 5.46 -8.27 -2.24
N ASN A 28 5.06 -9.54 -2.13
CA ASN A 28 6.00 -10.67 -2.22
C ASN A 28 6.49 -10.94 -3.65
N GLU A 29 5.68 -10.63 -4.67
CA GLU A 29 6.06 -10.82 -6.08
C GLU A 29 6.96 -9.69 -6.59
N ALA A 30 6.59 -8.44 -6.34
CA ALA A 30 7.25 -7.25 -6.85
C ALA A 30 8.42 -6.76 -5.97
N ARG A 31 8.44 -7.16 -4.69
CA ARG A 31 9.44 -6.73 -3.68
C ARG A 31 9.72 -5.21 -3.72
N PRO A 32 8.69 -4.39 -3.52
CA PRO A 32 8.81 -2.94 -3.70
C PRO A 32 9.71 -2.30 -2.65
N LEU A 33 10.45 -1.25 -3.03
CA LEU A 33 11.06 -0.36 -2.05
C LEU A 33 9.96 0.28 -1.20
N THR A 34 9.97 0.01 0.10
CA THR A 34 8.81 0.29 0.97
C THR A 34 9.02 1.49 1.87
N PHE A 35 8.15 2.48 1.74
CA PHE A 35 8.04 3.68 2.57
C PHE A 35 6.78 3.60 3.44
N ILE A 36 6.87 4.07 4.68
CA ILE A 36 5.78 4.08 5.66
C ILE A 36 5.80 5.41 6.38
N LEU A 37 4.72 6.19 6.25
CA LEU A 37 4.68 7.54 6.81
C LEU A 37 4.72 7.51 8.35
N THR A 38 3.91 6.65 8.96
CA THR A 38 3.78 6.60 10.42
C THR A 38 4.23 5.28 11.04
N ASP A 39 4.46 5.30 12.35
CA ASP A 39 4.74 4.12 13.15
C ASP A 39 3.48 3.30 13.49
N GLY A 40 2.30 3.77 13.11
CA GLY A 40 1.01 3.12 13.34
C GLY A 40 0.53 3.09 14.79
N SER A 41 1.08 3.93 15.66
CA SER A 41 0.76 3.98 17.11
C SER A 41 -0.70 4.34 17.43
N GLY A 42 -1.38 5.02 16.52
CA GLY A 42 -2.79 5.36 16.59
C GLY A 42 -3.17 6.07 17.90
N ARG A 43 -4.39 5.81 18.36
CA ARG A 43 -4.86 6.29 19.68
C ARG A 43 -4.30 5.49 20.85
N SER A 44 -3.78 4.29 20.60
CA SER A 44 -3.18 3.42 21.63
C SER A 44 -1.82 3.91 22.08
N GLY A 45 -1.11 4.66 21.24
CA GLY A 45 0.28 5.09 21.50
C GLY A 45 1.30 3.96 21.32
N GLU A 46 0.88 2.72 21.05
CA GLU A 46 1.75 1.56 20.86
C GLU A 46 2.17 1.41 19.39
N PRO A 47 3.45 1.68 19.04
CA PRO A 47 3.93 1.59 17.67
C PRO A 47 3.82 0.16 17.12
N ARG A 48 3.53 0.06 15.81
CA ARG A 48 3.42 -1.22 15.09
C ARG A 48 4.50 -1.44 14.05
N ILE A 49 5.43 -0.50 13.91
CA ILE A 49 6.48 -0.52 12.88
C ILE A 49 7.41 -1.74 12.96
N ASP A 50 7.66 -2.26 14.17
CA ASP A 50 8.48 -3.46 14.38
C ASP A 50 7.85 -4.71 13.74
N TRP A 51 6.51 -4.78 13.70
CA TRP A 51 5.80 -5.87 13.06
C TRP A 51 5.92 -5.80 11.55
N THR A 52 5.82 -4.61 10.94
CA THR A 52 6.15 -4.43 9.53
C THR A 52 7.60 -4.77 9.25
N THR A 53 8.54 -4.34 10.11
CA THR A 53 9.96 -4.63 9.94
C THR A 53 10.21 -6.13 9.84
N ARG A 54 9.67 -6.92 10.78
CA ARG A 54 9.78 -8.39 10.75
C ARG A 54 9.14 -8.99 9.49
N LEU A 55 8.02 -8.45 9.03
CA LEU A 55 7.35 -8.90 7.82
C LEU A 55 8.18 -8.63 6.55
N LEU A 56 8.73 -7.42 6.42
CA LEU A 56 9.55 -7.02 5.28
C LEU A 56 10.89 -7.78 5.26
N ASP A 57 11.56 -7.91 6.40
CA ASP A 57 12.81 -8.65 6.53
C ASP A 57 12.62 -10.12 6.11
N LYS A 58 11.53 -10.76 6.56
CA LYS A 58 11.18 -12.14 6.17
C LYS A 58 10.92 -12.27 4.67
N ALA A 59 10.37 -11.24 4.04
CA ALA A 59 10.09 -11.21 2.60
C ALA A 59 11.30 -10.76 1.75
N GLY A 60 12.40 -10.34 2.38
CA GLY A 60 13.57 -9.79 1.69
C GLY A 60 13.27 -8.47 0.99
N ILE A 61 12.43 -7.64 1.60
CA ILE A 61 11.96 -6.37 1.03
C ILE A 61 12.72 -5.21 1.66
N GLU A 62 13.22 -4.32 0.80
CA GLU A 62 13.97 -3.14 1.20
C GLU A 62 13.06 -2.03 1.75
N ARG A 63 13.60 -1.29 2.72
CA ARG A 63 12.93 -0.17 3.38
C ARG A 63 13.50 1.14 2.83
N GLY A 64 12.62 2.05 2.43
CA GLY A 64 12.99 3.40 2.05
C GLY A 64 13.30 4.27 3.27
N GLY A 65 13.80 5.49 3.01
CA GLY A 65 14.21 6.42 4.07
C GLY A 65 13.05 6.86 4.97
N ILE A 66 11.86 7.05 4.40
CA ILE A 66 10.64 7.41 5.14
C ILE A 66 10.03 6.14 5.73
N TYR A 67 10.34 5.85 6.99
CA TYR A 67 9.93 4.61 7.63
C TYR A 67 9.55 4.82 9.10
N GLY A 68 8.26 5.01 9.36
CA GLY A 68 7.71 5.17 10.70
C GLY A 68 8.21 6.42 11.44
N ARG A 69 8.56 7.49 10.71
CA ARG A 69 9.17 8.70 11.30
C ARG A 69 8.20 9.55 12.11
N LEU A 70 6.91 9.39 11.88
CA LEU A 70 5.85 10.14 12.55
C LEU A 70 4.96 9.18 13.32
N SER A 71 4.38 9.60 14.43
CA SER A 71 3.19 8.92 14.96
C SER A 71 1.95 9.29 14.12
N ASP A 72 0.88 8.49 14.25
CA ASP A 72 -0.42 8.85 13.67
C ASP A 72 -0.93 10.20 14.19
N LEU A 73 -0.61 10.51 15.45
CA LEU A 73 -0.95 11.78 16.07
C LEU A 73 -0.11 12.93 15.54
N ASP A 74 1.17 12.71 15.23
CA ASP A 74 2.05 13.74 14.67
C ASP A 74 1.56 14.21 13.31
N VAL A 75 1.14 13.30 12.43
CA VAL A 75 0.54 13.67 11.13
C VAL A 75 -0.65 14.60 11.34
N TYR A 76 -1.58 14.22 12.23
CA TYR A 76 -2.76 15.02 12.52
C TYR A 76 -2.38 16.40 13.12
N ALA A 77 -1.45 16.41 14.06
CA ALA A 77 -1.02 17.63 14.73
C ALA A 77 -0.28 18.59 13.78
N SER A 78 0.55 18.08 12.87
CA SER A 78 1.25 18.88 11.85
C SER A 78 0.26 19.54 10.89
N ILE A 79 -0.80 18.82 10.48
CA ILE A 79 -1.86 19.40 9.64
C ILE A 79 -2.60 20.52 10.37
N LEU A 80 -2.99 20.30 11.63
CA LEU A 80 -3.66 21.33 12.42
C LEU A 80 -2.78 22.57 12.64
N ARG A 81 -1.47 22.37 12.82
CA ARG A 81 -0.48 23.45 12.94
C ARG A 81 -0.12 24.11 11.61
N ARG A 82 -0.61 23.57 10.48
CA ARG A 82 -0.25 24.01 9.12
C ARG A 82 1.26 23.89 8.85
N ASP A 83 1.88 22.88 9.46
CA ASP A 83 3.28 22.53 9.21
C ASP A 83 3.38 21.77 7.89
N TYR A 84 3.16 22.49 6.80
CA TYR A 84 3.24 21.94 5.45
C TYR A 84 4.68 21.66 5.04
N GLY A 85 5.66 22.36 5.64
CA GLY A 85 7.09 22.18 5.38
C GLY A 85 7.51 20.73 5.61
N LEU A 86 7.09 20.13 6.73
CA LEU A 86 7.32 18.71 7.01
C LEU A 86 6.91 17.78 5.85
N PHE A 87 5.71 17.96 5.29
CA PHE A 87 5.21 17.09 4.22
C PHE A 87 5.87 17.39 2.88
N ILE A 88 6.26 18.64 2.62
CA ILE A 88 7.02 19.03 1.43
C ILE A 88 8.41 18.37 1.47
N ASP A 89 9.12 18.47 2.59
CA ASP A 89 10.46 17.89 2.74
C ASP A 89 10.42 16.36 2.57
N LEU A 90 9.44 15.68 3.16
CA LEU A 90 9.24 14.24 2.97
C LEU A 90 8.87 13.89 1.52
N THR A 91 8.15 14.76 0.83
CA THR A 91 7.79 14.56 -0.59
C THR A 91 9.01 14.71 -1.48
N ASP A 92 9.88 15.67 -1.20
CA ASP A 92 11.14 15.86 -1.93
C ASP A 92 12.08 14.66 -1.72
N GLU A 93 12.20 14.15 -0.48
CA GLU A 93 12.96 12.93 -0.19
C GLU A 93 12.40 11.71 -0.95
N LEU A 94 11.06 11.56 -0.99
CA LEU A 94 10.44 10.50 -1.77
C LEU A 94 10.78 10.65 -3.26
N ALA A 95 10.64 11.85 -3.83
CA ALA A 95 10.95 12.09 -5.24
C ALA A 95 12.40 11.75 -5.58
N GLU A 96 13.34 12.10 -4.70
CA GLU A 96 14.75 11.76 -4.85
C GLU A 96 14.98 10.24 -4.83
N ALA A 97 14.35 9.53 -3.90
CA ALA A 97 14.44 8.08 -3.82
C ALA A 97 13.84 7.40 -5.07
N LEU A 98 12.70 7.89 -5.57
CA LEU A 98 12.08 7.37 -6.80
C LEU A 98 13.03 7.51 -8.01
N ILE A 99 13.79 8.60 -8.07
CA ILE A 99 14.77 8.85 -9.13
C ILE A 99 16.00 7.96 -8.96
N SER A 100 16.63 7.98 -7.78
CA SER A 100 17.89 7.28 -7.53
C SER A 100 17.75 5.77 -7.66
N GLU A 101 16.60 5.25 -7.27
CA GLU A 101 16.28 3.82 -7.32
C GLU A 101 15.63 3.40 -8.63
N GLU A 102 15.57 4.30 -9.62
CA GLU A 102 14.99 4.07 -10.94
C GLU A 102 13.60 3.41 -10.91
N ILE A 103 12.73 3.88 -10.01
CA ILE A 103 11.40 3.29 -9.83
C ILE A 103 10.57 3.49 -11.10
N ASP A 104 9.99 2.40 -11.60
CA ASP A 104 9.08 2.39 -12.75
C ASP A 104 7.64 2.69 -12.35
N TYR A 105 7.23 2.24 -11.16
CA TYR A 105 5.89 2.46 -10.65
C TYR A 105 5.83 2.46 -9.12
N ILE A 106 4.89 3.21 -8.58
CA ILE A 106 4.61 3.29 -7.14
C ILE A 106 3.14 2.93 -6.87
N ALA A 107 2.89 2.24 -5.76
CA ALA A 107 1.56 1.97 -5.25
C ALA A 107 1.40 2.47 -3.81
N GLY A 108 0.24 3.01 -3.47
CA GLY A 108 -0.05 3.46 -2.10
C GLY A 108 -1.52 3.43 -1.73
N ASP A 109 -1.83 4.01 -0.58
CA ASP A 109 -3.20 4.07 -0.08
C ASP A 109 -4.10 4.92 -1.00
N ALA A 110 -5.30 4.42 -1.28
CA ALA A 110 -6.32 5.18 -1.99
C ALA A 110 -6.95 6.27 -1.11
N VAL A 111 -7.50 7.31 -1.75
CA VAL A 111 -8.31 8.32 -1.07
C VAL A 111 -9.70 7.76 -0.84
N GLU A 112 -10.03 7.46 0.42
CA GLU A 112 -11.34 6.92 0.81
C GLU A 112 -12.14 7.88 1.73
N GLY A 113 -11.56 9.02 2.13
CA GLY A 113 -12.23 10.05 2.92
C GLY A 113 -12.40 9.67 4.39
N VAL A 114 -11.56 8.78 4.89
CA VAL A 114 -11.70 8.12 6.20
C VAL A 114 -10.52 8.34 7.12
N ASN A 115 -9.33 8.64 6.59
CA ASN A 115 -8.13 8.80 7.40
C ASN A 115 -7.12 9.73 6.75
N VAL A 116 -6.94 10.89 7.36
CA VAL A 116 -6.09 11.98 6.86
C VAL A 116 -4.68 11.56 6.46
N SER A 117 -4.11 10.53 7.09
CA SER A 117 -2.79 10.03 6.70
C SER A 117 -2.81 9.37 5.33
N HIS A 118 -3.87 8.63 4.98
CA HIS A 118 -4.04 7.99 3.66
C HIS A 118 -4.13 9.06 2.58
N GLU A 119 -4.96 10.08 2.83
CA GLU A 119 -5.12 11.18 1.88
C GLU A 119 -3.84 12.03 1.76
N THR A 120 -3.11 12.23 2.85
CA THR A 120 -1.80 12.90 2.83
C THR A 120 -0.79 12.10 2.03
N CYS A 121 -0.69 10.77 2.25
CA CYS A 121 0.17 9.89 1.47
C CYS A 121 -0.15 9.96 -0.03
N ARG A 122 -1.44 9.94 -0.41
CA ARG A 122 -1.83 10.03 -1.83
C ARG A 122 -1.34 11.33 -2.47
N LEU A 123 -1.49 12.46 -1.77
CA LEU A 123 -1.01 13.76 -2.23
C LEU A 123 0.52 13.77 -2.36
N MET A 124 1.24 13.24 -1.37
CA MET A 124 2.71 13.14 -1.39
C MET A 124 3.20 12.28 -2.56
N ILE A 125 2.59 11.12 -2.80
CA ILE A 125 2.93 10.23 -3.93
C ILE A 125 2.74 10.98 -5.26
N GLY A 126 1.58 11.61 -5.46
CA GLY A 126 1.29 12.36 -6.68
C GLY A 126 2.29 13.49 -6.92
N ALA A 127 2.60 14.26 -5.88
CA ALA A 127 3.58 15.34 -5.94
C ALA A 127 5.00 14.84 -6.22
N ALA A 128 5.42 13.74 -5.58
CA ALA A 128 6.75 13.15 -5.79
C ALA A 128 6.93 12.59 -7.21
N VAL A 129 5.90 11.91 -7.74
CA VAL A 129 5.90 11.40 -9.12
C VAL A 129 6.02 12.54 -10.13
N GLU A 130 5.24 13.62 -9.94
CA GLU A 130 5.30 14.79 -10.81
C GLU A 130 6.65 15.51 -10.70
N ALA A 131 7.21 15.65 -9.49
CA ALA A 131 8.53 16.20 -9.28
C ALA A 131 9.62 15.36 -9.97
N ALA A 132 9.55 14.03 -9.87
CA ALA A 132 10.47 13.11 -10.53
C ALA A 132 10.39 13.21 -12.05
N LYS A 133 9.17 13.29 -12.60
CA LYS A 133 8.93 13.47 -14.03
C LYS A 133 9.51 14.79 -14.55
N ARG A 134 9.35 15.89 -13.81
CA ARG A 134 9.92 17.20 -14.17
C ARG A 134 11.45 17.18 -14.16
N LYS A 135 12.06 16.51 -13.17
CA LYS A 135 13.53 16.44 -13.03
C LYS A 135 14.17 15.54 -14.09
N THR A 136 13.53 14.44 -14.49
CA THR A 136 14.16 13.39 -15.31
C THR A 136 13.56 13.21 -16.69
N GLY A 137 12.35 13.72 -16.94
CA GLY A 137 11.55 13.43 -18.13
C GLY A 137 10.94 12.03 -18.18
N ARG A 138 11.24 11.15 -17.20
CA ARG A 138 10.69 9.78 -17.12
C ARG A 138 9.35 9.80 -16.39
N SER A 139 8.36 9.09 -16.96
CA SER A 139 7.09 8.84 -16.26
C SER A 139 7.24 7.67 -15.28
N ILE A 140 6.65 7.81 -14.11
CA ILE A 140 6.50 6.75 -13.10
C ILE A 140 5.01 6.45 -13.00
N ALA A 141 4.61 5.19 -13.22
CA ALA A 141 3.20 4.84 -13.12
C ALA A 141 2.73 4.90 -11.66
N ASN A 142 1.59 5.54 -11.42
CA ASN A 142 1.13 5.88 -10.08
C ASN A 142 -0.18 5.15 -9.76
N TYR A 143 -0.09 4.14 -8.91
CA TYR A 143 -1.20 3.30 -8.52
C TYR A 143 -1.66 3.56 -7.09
N ASP A 144 -2.92 3.25 -6.81
CA ASP A 144 -3.45 3.13 -5.46
C ASP A 144 -4.11 1.78 -5.21
N PHE A 145 -4.39 1.49 -3.94
CA PHE A 145 -5.20 0.34 -3.54
C PHE A 145 -6.13 0.70 -2.39
N ILE A 146 -7.29 0.04 -2.41
CA ILE A 146 -8.34 0.24 -1.41
C ILE A 146 -7.90 -0.34 -0.05
N VAL A 147 -8.03 0.48 0.99
CA VAL A 147 -7.66 0.15 2.37
C VAL A 147 -8.87 -0.33 3.17
N VAL A 148 -9.99 0.38 3.07
CA VAL A 148 -11.22 0.14 3.85
C VAL A 148 -12.24 -0.68 3.07
N GLY A 149 -12.53 -0.25 1.85
CA GLY A 149 -13.51 -0.84 0.94
C GLY A 149 -13.20 -2.26 0.48
N SER A 150 -13.98 -2.74 -0.48
CA SER A 150 -13.77 -4.06 -1.07
C SER A 150 -12.61 -3.99 -2.06
N PRO A 151 -11.60 -4.87 -1.97
CA PRO A 151 -10.47 -4.86 -2.91
C PRO A 151 -10.82 -5.40 -4.30
N SER A 152 -12.09 -5.73 -4.54
CA SER A 152 -12.63 -6.00 -5.89
C SER A 152 -13.31 -4.76 -6.50
N GLU A 153 -13.56 -3.70 -5.72
CA GLU A 153 -14.13 -2.44 -6.20
C GLU A 153 -13.12 -1.70 -7.07
N CYS A 154 -13.47 -1.50 -8.33
CA CYS A 154 -12.70 -0.75 -9.31
C CYS A 154 -13.70 0.03 -10.16
N PRO A 155 -13.58 1.36 -10.28
CA PRO A 155 -14.35 2.14 -11.24
C PRO A 155 -14.21 1.56 -12.65
N GLU A 156 -15.27 1.56 -13.45
CA GLU A 156 -15.28 0.93 -14.78
C GLU A 156 -14.22 1.57 -15.69
N GLU A 157 -14.05 2.88 -15.54
CA GLU A 157 -13.13 3.72 -16.29
C GLU A 157 -11.66 3.34 -16.05
N LEU A 158 -11.36 2.80 -14.86
CA LEU A 158 -10.01 2.42 -14.45
C LEU A 158 -9.69 0.94 -14.69
N LYS A 159 -10.69 0.10 -15.01
CA LYS A 159 -10.50 -1.35 -15.12
C LYS A 159 -9.47 -1.77 -16.16
N SER A 160 -9.36 -1.03 -17.26
CA SER A 160 -8.40 -1.33 -18.34
C SER A 160 -6.95 -1.07 -17.94
N GLY A 161 -6.71 -0.13 -17.03
CA GLY A 161 -5.39 0.20 -16.47
C GLY A 161 -5.10 -0.45 -15.11
N ALA A 162 -6.09 -1.09 -14.50
CA ALA A 162 -5.96 -1.73 -13.21
C ALA A 162 -5.12 -3.02 -13.26
N ILE A 163 -4.26 -3.21 -12.27
CA ILE A 163 -3.53 -4.46 -12.05
C ILE A 163 -4.36 -5.30 -11.10
N ARG A 164 -4.81 -6.48 -11.55
CA ARG A 164 -5.57 -7.40 -10.72
C ARG A 164 -4.77 -8.67 -10.48
N LEU A 165 -4.51 -8.94 -9.20
CA LEU A 165 -3.77 -10.10 -8.73
C LEU A 165 -4.70 -11.04 -7.99
N CYS A 166 -4.79 -12.25 -8.50
CA CYS A 166 -5.60 -13.29 -7.92
C CYS A 166 -4.74 -14.18 -7.03
N LEU A 167 -4.97 -14.14 -5.71
CA LEU A 167 -4.22 -14.99 -4.79
C LEU A 167 -4.70 -16.44 -4.94
N ASP A 168 -3.76 -17.36 -5.14
CA ASP A 168 -4.02 -18.78 -4.96
C ASP A 168 -4.20 -19.13 -3.47
N ASP A 169 -4.58 -20.37 -3.20
CA ASP A 169 -4.82 -20.84 -1.84
C ASP A 169 -3.57 -20.75 -0.96
N GLU A 170 -2.41 -21.05 -1.53
CA GLU A 170 -1.13 -21.02 -0.82
C GLU A 170 -0.77 -19.58 -0.39
N THR A 171 -0.83 -18.63 -1.33
CA THR A 171 -0.53 -17.22 -1.08
C THR A 171 -1.54 -16.60 -0.11
N LEU A 172 -2.83 -16.98 -0.21
CA LEU A 172 -3.84 -16.54 0.74
C LEU A 172 -3.57 -17.09 2.15
N ASN A 173 -3.20 -18.36 2.27
CA ASN A 173 -2.84 -18.96 3.56
C ASN A 173 -1.60 -18.27 4.14
N ASN A 174 -0.57 -18.02 3.32
CA ASN A 174 0.63 -17.29 3.74
C ASN A 174 0.31 -15.86 4.21
N LYS A 175 -0.63 -15.17 3.53
CA LYS A 175 -1.13 -13.86 3.96
C LYS A 175 -1.84 -13.92 5.33
N ILE A 176 -2.66 -14.93 5.55
CA ILE A 176 -3.37 -15.13 6.83
C ILE A 176 -2.36 -15.43 7.94
N GLU A 177 -1.40 -16.33 7.69
CA GLU A 177 -0.33 -16.64 8.64
C GLU A 177 0.53 -15.41 8.95
N ALA A 178 0.90 -14.61 7.94
CA ALA A 178 1.61 -13.36 8.16
C ALA A 178 0.81 -12.42 9.08
N ALA A 179 -0.50 -12.28 8.87
CA ALA A 179 -1.36 -11.45 9.70
C ALA A 179 -1.46 -11.95 11.16
N ARG A 180 -1.47 -13.27 11.37
CA ARG A 180 -1.45 -13.90 12.71
C ARG A 180 -0.17 -13.59 13.48
N HIS A 181 0.98 -13.62 12.81
CA HIS A 181 2.27 -13.25 13.40
C HIS A 181 2.46 -11.74 13.54
N TYR A 182 1.62 -10.95 12.87
CA TYR A 182 1.72 -9.50 12.87
C TYR A 182 1.16 -8.88 14.16
N HIS A 183 -0.15 -9.01 14.41
CA HIS A 183 -0.78 -8.46 15.61
C HIS A 183 -2.20 -9.04 15.75
N PRO A 184 -2.67 -9.41 16.96
CA PRO A 184 -3.96 -10.10 17.11
C PRO A 184 -5.16 -9.37 16.48
N ARG A 185 -5.22 -8.03 16.63
CA ARG A 185 -6.29 -7.22 16.01
C ARG A 185 -6.22 -7.20 14.48
N ILE A 186 -5.02 -7.26 13.92
CA ILE A 186 -4.81 -7.25 12.47
C ILE A 186 -5.15 -8.63 11.89
N ALA A 187 -4.74 -9.70 12.56
CA ALA A 187 -5.13 -11.07 12.23
C ALA A 187 -6.66 -11.21 12.10
N ALA A 188 -7.39 -10.77 13.12
CA ALA A 188 -8.85 -10.83 13.13
C ALA A 188 -9.49 -10.04 11.96
N ASN A 189 -8.91 -8.91 11.57
CA ASN A 189 -9.40 -8.13 10.43
C ASN A 189 -9.15 -8.83 9.09
N VAL A 190 -7.95 -9.41 8.90
CA VAL A 190 -7.59 -10.15 7.68
C VAL A 190 -8.45 -11.40 7.54
N GLU A 191 -8.61 -12.18 8.61
CA GLU A 191 -9.45 -13.38 8.63
C GLU A 191 -10.92 -13.07 8.36
N ARG A 192 -11.47 -12.00 8.97
CA ARG A 192 -12.84 -11.55 8.70
C ARG A 192 -13.03 -11.18 7.23
N ARG A 193 -12.04 -10.50 6.63
CA ARG A 193 -12.06 -10.13 5.20
C ARG A 193 -11.94 -11.35 4.29
N ALA A 194 -11.19 -12.38 4.67
CA ALA A 194 -11.13 -13.64 3.95
C ALA A 194 -12.46 -14.40 4.02
N ALA A 195 -13.02 -14.56 5.23
CA ALA A 195 -14.26 -15.31 5.47
C ALA A 195 -15.50 -14.69 4.78
N ARG A 196 -15.61 -13.35 4.72
CA ARG A 196 -16.71 -12.66 4.01
C ARG A 196 -16.74 -12.99 2.52
N ARG A 197 -15.61 -13.35 1.91
CA ARG A 197 -15.51 -13.71 0.49
C ARG A 197 -15.90 -15.15 0.20
N ASP A 198 -15.67 -16.08 1.13
CA ASP A 198 -16.13 -17.46 1.00
C ASP A 198 -17.67 -17.57 1.00
N VAL A 199 -18.35 -16.65 1.68
CA VAL A 199 -19.82 -16.58 1.67
C VAL A 199 -20.35 -16.02 0.35
N GLN A 200 -19.70 -15.01 -0.23
CA GLN A 200 -20.08 -14.44 -1.53
C GLN A 200 -19.75 -15.36 -2.71
N SER A 201 -18.69 -16.16 -2.64
CA SER A 201 -18.37 -17.16 -3.67
C SER A 201 -19.33 -18.36 -3.65
N ARG A 202 -19.83 -18.76 -2.47
CA ARG A 202 -20.84 -19.82 -2.31
C ARG A 202 -22.27 -19.41 -2.68
N ALA A 203 -22.60 -18.12 -2.63
CA ALA A 203 -23.94 -17.60 -2.98
C ALA A 203 -24.20 -17.45 -4.50
N ARG A 204 -23.23 -17.74 -5.36
CA ARG A 204 -23.39 -17.77 -6.83
C ARG A 204 -23.04 -19.17 -7.37
N PRO A 205 -24.00 -20.11 -7.45
CA PRO A 205 -23.72 -21.43 -8.01
C PRO A 205 -23.52 -21.28 -9.53
N GLY A 206 -22.27 -21.37 -10.01
CA GLY A 206 -21.98 -21.46 -11.45
C GLY A 206 -20.69 -20.82 -11.97
N ARG A 207 -19.89 -20.11 -11.15
CA ARG A 207 -18.55 -19.65 -11.59
C ARG A 207 -17.51 -20.00 -10.53
N ARG A 208 -16.46 -20.73 -10.92
CA ARG A 208 -15.27 -20.93 -10.08
C ARG A 208 -14.78 -19.54 -9.65
N GLY A 209 -14.77 -19.30 -8.34
CA GLY A 209 -14.55 -17.99 -7.75
C GLY A 209 -13.15 -17.46 -8.04
N GLU A 210 -13.10 -16.32 -8.73
CA GLU A 210 -11.88 -15.54 -8.95
C GLU A 210 -11.56 -14.76 -7.66
N ARG A 211 -10.38 -15.02 -7.08
CA ARG A 211 -9.84 -14.34 -5.89
C ARG A 211 -9.11 -13.08 -6.36
N GLN A 212 -9.18 -11.91 -5.73
CA GLN A 212 -8.64 -10.65 -6.33
C GLN A 212 -8.05 -9.67 -5.30
N THR A 213 -6.99 -8.97 -5.71
CA THR A 213 -6.39 -7.76 -5.15
C THR A 213 -6.09 -6.81 -6.32
N GLY A 214 -6.51 -5.55 -6.26
CA GLY A 214 -6.35 -4.57 -7.34
C GLY A 214 -5.37 -3.46 -6.96
N LEU A 215 -4.52 -3.05 -7.90
CA LEU A 215 -3.87 -1.73 -7.90
C LEU A 215 -4.53 -0.90 -9.03
N TYR A 216 -4.96 0.32 -8.77
CA TYR A 216 -5.66 1.19 -9.72
C TYR A 216 -4.74 2.33 -10.15
N GLY A 217 -4.58 2.53 -11.45
CA GLY A 217 -3.69 3.57 -11.97
C GLY A 217 -4.46 4.81 -12.36
N ASP A 218 -4.00 5.99 -11.94
CA ASP A 218 -4.34 7.24 -12.60
C ASP A 218 -3.38 7.45 -13.78
N SER A 219 -3.94 7.80 -14.93
CA SER A 219 -3.21 8.09 -16.17
C SER A 219 -2.53 9.46 -16.13
#